data_AF-A0A1G9WT15-F1
#
_entry.id   AF-A0A1G9WT15-F1
#
_cell.length_a   1.000
_cell.length_b   1.000
_cell.length_c   1.000
_cell.angle_alpha   90.00
_cell.angle_beta   90.00
_cell.angle_gamma   90.00
#
_symmetry.space_group_name_H-M   'P 1'
#
loop_
_entity.id
_entity.type
_entity.pdbx_description
1 polymer ?
#
loop_
_entity_poly.entity_id
_entity_poly.type
_entity_poly.pdbx_seq_one_letter_code
_entity_poly.pdbx_strand_id
1 'polypeptide(L)'
;MLELGHYLKDMKIFVTYSRSTQREVASLVKDLEELGHEVWFDRDISGGQSWWNNILSQIRDCEIYVFAIAKDAIDSTACIRELKYAEALGKAPLPVLIKNDVSLALAPRYISNVQYADYTKSDQKNAIIDLIKSLKGITPTTSLPDPLPEPPEIPISYLDTLKEKVDAPTMTRNEQIGLVKTLQSKLEDPQVNHEDIILLLHRLRKHDELLFATAKDIDALLERYPVSPQPKPKPKPVTDDVKSPRPEPKSPPSSNVYHKPVQSRTAVTKDSTHQPWNIGLVILLGLGTFCIPLIGIIAGIIALNTKENKTAGVILLILGIIMAIVIFLAVIGGAYDDPYYY
;
A
#
# COMPACT_ATOMS: atom_id res chain seq x y z
N MET A 1 -7.95 26.52 20.30
CA MET A 1 -7.63 25.28 19.56
C MET A 1 -7.19 25.54 18.12
N LEU A 2 -7.53 26.69 17.51
CA LEU A 2 -7.21 26.99 16.10
C LEU A 2 -5.79 27.55 15.83
N GLU A 3 -4.99 27.88 16.85
CA GLU A 3 -3.64 28.45 16.65
C GLU A 3 -2.48 27.43 16.65
N LEU A 4 -2.75 26.14 16.90
CA LEU A 4 -1.70 25.10 16.90
C LEU A 4 -1.47 24.44 15.55
N GLY A 5 -2.40 24.58 14.59
CA GLY A 5 -2.32 23.95 13.27
C GLY A 5 -1.34 24.61 12.30
N HIS A 6 -0.86 25.83 12.60
CA HIS A 6 -0.04 26.59 11.65
C HIS A 6 1.48 26.44 11.85
N TYR A 7 1.93 25.64 12.85
CA TYR A 7 3.34 25.54 13.25
C TYR A 7 4.01 24.20 12.93
N LEU A 8 3.26 23.20 12.45
CA LEU A 8 3.84 21.95 11.98
C LEU A 8 3.63 21.90 10.47
N LYS A 9 4.74 21.84 9.72
CA LYS A 9 4.73 21.51 8.31
C LYS A 9 3.92 20.22 8.13
N ASP A 10 3.03 20.18 7.15
CA ASP A 10 2.36 18.94 6.75
C ASP A 10 3.44 17.92 6.38
N MET A 11 3.41 16.77 7.04
CA MET A 11 4.43 15.73 6.89
C MET A 11 3.78 14.42 6.50
N LYS A 12 4.49 13.66 5.67
CA LYS A 12 4.11 12.29 5.33
C LYS A 12 4.60 11.33 6.41
N ILE A 13 3.67 10.61 7.03
CA ILE A 13 3.94 9.69 8.12
C ILE A 13 3.58 8.28 7.71
N PHE A 14 4.52 7.35 7.79
CA PHE A 14 4.25 5.92 7.64
C PHE A 14 4.13 5.27 9.01
N VAL A 15 3.08 4.48 9.27
CA VAL A 15 2.90 3.77 10.54
C VAL A 15 2.99 2.26 10.35
N THR A 16 4.02 1.68 10.96
CA THR A 16 4.20 0.23 11.07
C THR A 16 3.52 -0.30 12.32
N TYR A 17 2.77 -1.38 12.18
CA TYR A 17 2.07 -2.00 13.29
C TYR A 17 1.71 -3.48 13.02
N SER A 18 1.45 -4.22 14.10
CA SER A 18 0.87 -5.56 14.00
C SER A 18 -0.64 -5.50 13.77
N ARG A 19 -1.19 -6.35 12.91
CA ARG A 19 -2.64 -6.36 12.64
C ARG A 19 -3.51 -6.57 13.87
N SER A 20 -3.04 -7.36 14.83
CA SER A 20 -3.75 -7.59 16.11
C SER A 20 -3.99 -6.29 16.89
N THR A 21 -3.26 -5.22 16.57
CA THR A 21 -3.34 -3.91 17.22
C THR A 21 -3.92 -2.81 16.31
N GLN A 22 -4.63 -3.19 15.24
CA GLN A 22 -5.22 -2.24 14.29
C GLN A 22 -6.16 -1.25 14.95
N ARG A 23 -6.91 -1.67 15.98
CA ARG A 23 -7.87 -0.81 16.69
C ARG A 23 -7.16 0.29 17.48
N GLU A 24 -6.09 -0.06 18.18
CA GLU A 24 -5.27 0.86 18.97
C GLU A 24 -4.56 1.87 18.05
N VAL A 25 -4.03 1.39 16.92
CA VAL A 25 -3.35 2.23 15.93
C VAL A 25 -4.30 3.18 15.22
N ALA A 26 -5.56 2.79 15.00
CA ALA A 26 -6.55 3.66 14.38
C ALA A 26 -6.76 4.98 15.16
N SER A 27 -6.69 4.94 16.50
CA SER A 27 -6.76 6.16 17.32
C SER A 27 -5.53 7.05 17.13
N LEU A 28 -4.33 6.46 17.14
CA LEU A 28 -3.08 7.19 16.89
C LEU A 28 -3.09 7.86 15.51
N VAL A 29 -3.53 7.14 14.48
CA VAL A 29 -3.59 7.67 13.11
C VAL A 29 -4.59 8.82 13.03
N LYS A 30 -5.78 8.67 13.63
CA LYS A 30 -6.77 9.75 13.69
C LYS A 30 -6.20 11.00 14.32
N ASP A 31 -5.49 10.88 15.44
CA ASP A 31 -4.89 12.01 16.13
C ASP A 31 -3.77 12.67 15.28
N LEU A 32 -2.96 11.87 14.57
CA LEU A 32 -1.95 12.39 13.63
C LEU A 32 -2.57 13.14 12.44
N GLU A 33 -3.67 12.62 11.89
CA GLU A 33 -4.44 13.26 10.81
C GLU A 33 -5.07 14.58 11.31
N GLU A 34 -5.63 14.60 12.53
CA GLU A 34 -6.19 15.81 13.16
C GLU A 34 -5.13 16.88 13.46
N LEU A 35 -3.86 16.49 13.60
CA LEU A 35 -2.72 17.39 13.71
C LEU A 35 -2.24 17.96 12.36
N GLY A 36 -2.86 17.55 11.24
CA GLY A 36 -2.57 18.05 9.90
C GLY A 36 -1.57 17.22 9.09
N HIS A 37 -1.23 16.01 9.54
CA HIS A 37 -0.27 15.16 8.84
C HIS A 37 -0.95 14.20 7.84
N GLU A 38 -0.24 13.85 6.77
CA GLU A 38 -0.67 12.81 5.83
C GLU A 38 -0.18 11.47 6.37
N VAL A 39 -1.09 10.59 6.79
CA VAL A 39 -0.73 9.33 7.45
C VAL A 39 -1.05 8.14 6.56
N TRP A 40 -0.04 7.31 6.31
CA TRP A 40 -0.17 6.05 5.62
C TRP A 40 0.02 4.88 6.59
N PHE A 41 -0.91 3.92 6.56
CA PHE A 41 -0.78 2.62 7.20
C PHE A 41 -1.61 1.59 6.45
N ASP A 42 -1.19 0.33 6.48
CA ASP A 42 -1.87 -0.75 5.77
C ASP A 42 -3.20 -1.10 6.44
N ARG A 43 -4.34 -0.61 5.92
CA ARG A 43 -5.69 -0.92 6.46
C ARG A 43 -6.28 -2.22 5.89
N ASP A 44 -5.87 -2.60 4.67
CA ASP A 44 -6.46 -3.70 3.89
C ASP A 44 -5.39 -4.47 3.12
N ILE A 45 -5.32 -5.79 3.36
CA ILE A 45 -4.22 -6.59 2.82
C ILE A 45 -4.62 -7.20 1.49
N SER A 46 -3.95 -6.73 0.45
CA SER A 46 -3.85 -7.40 -0.84
C SER A 46 -2.43 -7.98 -0.96
N GLY A 47 -2.13 -9.08 -0.24
CA GLY A 47 -0.76 -9.56 0.00
C GLY A 47 0.02 -9.99 -1.25
N GLY A 48 1.37 -9.89 -1.25
CA GLY A 48 2.29 -10.30 -2.33
C GLY A 48 3.22 -9.17 -2.83
N GLN A 49 4.13 -9.40 -3.79
CA GLN A 49 5.24 -8.47 -4.11
C GLN A 49 4.78 -7.06 -4.50
N SER A 50 3.83 -6.88 -5.42
CA SER A 50 3.33 -5.53 -5.77
C SER A 50 2.86 -4.71 -4.55
N TRP A 51 2.23 -5.36 -3.57
CA TRP A 51 1.80 -4.70 -2.34
C TRP A 51 2.96 -4.47 -1.38
N TRP A 52 3.88 -5.43 -1.28
CA TRP A 52 5.12 -5.23 -0.53
C TRP A 52 5.96 -4.08 -1.11
N ASN A 53 6.08 -3.99 -2.43
CA ASN A 53 6.71 -2.88 -3.14
C ASN A 53 5.97 -1.56 -2.86
N ASN A 54 4.64 -1.56 -2.78
CA ASN A 54 3.88 -0.39 -2.36
C ASN A 54 4.23 0.01 -0.92
N ILE A 55 4.27 -0.93 0.03
CA ILE A 55 4.77 -0.66 1.39
C ILE A 55 6.15 -0.04 1.36
N LEU A 56 7.10 -0.65 0.65
CA LEU A 56 8.47 -0.14 0.56
C LEU A 56 8.52 1.24 -0.11
N SER A 57 7.65 1.52 -1.09
CA SER A 57 7.50 2.85 -1.69
C SER A 57 7.00 3.87 -0.67
N GLN A 58 5.96 3.54 0.09
CA GLN A 58 5.39 4.41 1.11
C GLN A 58 6.40 4.67 2.25
N ILE A 59 7.22 3.66 2.59
CA ILE A 59 8.36 3.84 3.51
C ILE A 59 9.41 4.77 2.91
N ARG A 60 9.69 4.73 1.60
CA ARG A 60 10.62 5.68 0.96
C ARG A 60 10.06 7.11 0.96
N ASP A 61 8.78 7.24 0.65
CA ASP A 61 8.11 8.52 0.42
C ASP A 61 7.75 9.25 1.72
N CYS A 62 7.74 8.57 2.87
CA CYS A 62 7.45 9.20 4.15
C CYS A 62 8.62 10.05 4.68
N GLU A 63 8.27 11.12 5.38
CA GLU A 63 9.22 11.97 6.10
C GLU A 63 9.46 11.47 7.54
N ILE A 64 8.43 10.88 8.15
CA ILE A 64 8.48 10.28 9.49
C ILE A 64 8.03 8.83 9.39
N TYR A 65 8.84 7.93 9.94
CA TYR A 65 8.50 6.53 10.10
C TYR A 65 8.12 6.26 11.56
N VAL A 66 6.90 5.82 11.80
CA VAL A 66 6.38 5.47 13.12
C VAL A 66 6.38 3.96 13.30
N PHE A 67 6.91 3.49 14.43
CA PHE A 67 6.83 2.10 14.84
C PHE A 67 5.90 1.98 16.05
N ALA A 68 4.72 1.39 15.86
CA ALA A 68 3.76 1.17 16.92
C ALA A 68 4.18 -0.04 17.77
N ILE A 69 4.70 0.23 18.97
CA ILE A 69 5.23 -0.77 19.87
C ILE A 69 4.10 -1.56 20.53
N ALA A 70 4.08 -2.85 20.23
CA ALA A 70 3.35 -3.90 20.90
C ALA A 70 4.15 -5.21 20.76
N LYS A 71 3.87 -6.20 21.62
CA LYS A 71 4.59 -7.49 21.58
C LYS A 71 4.51 -8.14 20.19
N ASP A 72 3.32 -8.17 19.60
CA ASP A 72 3.09 -8.80 18.30
C ASP A 72 3.80 -8.06 17.16
N ALA A 73 3.98 -6.73 17.27
CA ALA A 73 4.73 -5.95 16.29
C ALA A 73 6.24 -6.22 16.37
N ILE A 74 6.77 -6.46 17.57
CA ILE A 74 8.18 -6.82 17.79
C ILE A 74 8.47 -8.24 17.28
N ASP A 75 7.54 -9.17 17.51
CA ASP A 75 7.69 -10.57 17.07
C ASP A 75 7.40 -10.75 15.56
N SER A 76 6.79 -9.75 14.93
CA SER A 76 6.46 -9.76 13.51
C SER A 76 7.70 -9.59 12.62
N THR A 77 8.09 -10.65 11.91
CA THR A 77 9.19 -10.61 10.92
C THR A 77 8.98 -9.51 9.88
N ALA A 78 7.72 -9.24 9.54
CA ALA A 78 7.33 -8.20 8.62
C ALA A 78 7.63 -6.80 9.15
N CYS A 79 7.08 -6.46 10.32
CA CYS A 79 7.31 -5.16 10.95
C CYS A 79 8.81 -4.91 11.21
N ILE A 80 9.57 -5.96 11.55
CA ILE A 80 11.02 -5.85 11.73
C ILE A 80 11.76 -5.62 10.41
N ARG A 81 11.30 -6.21 9.29
CA ARG A 81 11.89 -5.95 7.96
C ARG A 81 11.60 -4.53 7.49
N GLU A 82 10.37 -4.05 7.67
CA GLU A 82 9.99 -2.65 7.38
C GLU A 82 10.86 -1.68 8.19
N LEU A 83 11.05 -1.95 9.50
CA LEU A 83 11.83 -1.10 10.39
C LEU A 83 13.29 -1.02 9.94
N LYS A 84 13.92 -2.17 9.68
CA LYS A 84 15.30 -2.22 9.19
C LYS A 84 15.46 -1.50 7.86
N TYR A 85 14.44 -1.57 7.00
CA TYR A 85 14.46 -0.87 5.72
C TYR A 85 14.38 0.65 5.90
N ALA A 86 13.50 1.12 6.78
CA ALA A 86 13.42 2.53 7.13
C ALA A 86 14.74 3.06 7.71
N GLU A 87 15.38 2.29 8.60
CA GLU A 87 16.71 2.63 9.13
C GLU A 87 17.77 2.69 8.03
N ALA A 88 17.78 1.72 7.09
CA ALA A 88 18.70 1.72 5.96
C ALA A 88 18.49 2.91 5.01
N LEU A 89 17.28 3.47 4.97
CA LEU A 89 16.95 4.71 4.26
C LEU A 89 17.34 5.97 5.05
N GLY A 90 17.96 5.84 6.22
CA GLY A 90 18.34 6.95 7.10
C GLY A 90 17.18 7.53 7.92
N LYS A 91 16.03 6.86 7.95
CA LYS A 91 14.86 7.32 8.70
C LYS A 91 14.96 6.86 10.15
N ALA A 92 15.10 7.81 11.08
CA ALA A 92 15.01 7.51 12.50
C ALA A 92 13.55 7.14 12.83
N PRO A 93 13.28 5.96 13.42
CA PRO A 93 11.91 5.59 13.78
C PRO A 93 11.42 6.43 14.95
N LEU A 94 10.16 6.89 14.89
CA LEU A 94 9.41 7.42 16.02
C LEU A 94 8.69 6.24 16.71
N PRO A 95 9.15 5.79 17.89
CA PRO A 95 8.50 4.69 18.58
C PRO A 95 7.28 5.20 19.34
N VAL A 96 6.13 4.50 19.21
CA VAL A 96 4.88 4.84 19.90
C VAL A 96 4.36 3.62 20.63
N LEU A 97 4.33 3.64 21.96
CA LEU A 97 3.81 2.55 22.77
C LEU A 97 2.29 2.56 22.75
N ILE A 98 1.70 1.55 22.09
CA ILE A 98 0.23 1.43 21.95
C ILE A 98 -0.36 0.39 22.90
N LYS A 99 0.45 -0.55 23.40
CA LYS A 99 0.06 -1.55 24.41
C LYS A 99 1.16 -1.75 25.43
N ASN A 100 0.77 -1.89 26.69
CA ASN A 100 1.70 -2.17 27.79
C ASN A 100 1.93 -3.69 27.94
N ASP A 101 2.30 -4.35 26.85
CA ASP A 101 2.54 -5.80 26.77
C ASP A 101 4.00 -6.16 26.44
N VAL A 102 4.88 -5.16 26.43
CA VAL A 102 6.32 -5.29 26.12
C VAL A 102 7.16 -4.82 27.29
N SER A 103 8.14 -5.63 27.68
CA SER A 103 9.25 -5.13 28.49
C SER A 103 10.24 -4.41 27.58
N LEU A 104 10.21 -3.07 27.54
CA LEU A 104 11.08 -2.26 26.66
C LEU A 104 12.58 -2.50 26.92
N ALA A 105 12.94 -2.85 28.16
CA ALA A 105 14.31 -3.24 28.52
C ALA A 105 14.78 -4.53 27.81
N LEU A 106 13.85 -5.39 27.41
CA LEU A 106 14.11 -6.64 26.68
C LEU A 106 13.77 -6.53 25.19
N ALA A 107 13.23 -5.39 24.74
CA ALA A 107 12.97 -5.15 23.35
C ALA A 107 14.30 -5.10 22.57
N PRO A 108 14.27 -5.35 21.25
CA PRO A 108 15.47 -5.19 20.43
C PRO A 108 16.08 -3.79 20.55
N ARG A 109 17.40 -3.68 20.34
CA ARG A 109 18.17 -2.45 20.60
C ARG A 109 17.65 -1.19 19.90
N TYR A 110 16.98 -1.37 18.75
CA TYR A 110 16.35 -0.29 17.99
C TYR A 110 15.11 0.32 18.69
N ILE A 111 14.56 -0.34 19.72
CA ILE A 111 13.43 0.15 20.54
C ILE A 111 13.85 0.40 21.99
N SER A 112 14.79 -0.38 22.55
CA SER A 112 15.08 -0.39 24.00
C SER A 112 15.71 0.89 24.56
N ASN A 113 16.31 1.74 23.72
CA ASN A 113 17.08 2.93 24.12
C ASN A 113 16.54 4.26 23.55
N VAL A 114 15.34 4.24 22.96
CA VAL A 114 14.77 5.41 22.28
C VAL A 114 13.62 5.99 23.10
N GLN A 115 13.51 7.32 23.16
CA GLN A 115 12.32 7.96 23.73
C GLN A 115 11.10 7.57 22.88
N TYR A 116 10.01 7.19 23.55
CA TYR A 116 8.76 6.79 22.90
C TYR A 116 7.61 7.67 23.36
N ALA A 117 6.62 7.87 22.48
CA ALA A 117 5.34 8.44 22.86
C ALA A 117 4.48 7.35 23.51
N ASP A 118 3.92 7.60 24.69
CA ASP A 118 3.10 6.62 25.41
C ASP A 118 1.61 6.84 25.15
N TYR A 119 1.04 5.98 24.31
CA TYR A 119 -0.38 5.94 23.93
C TYR A 119 -1.20 4.94 24.76
N THR A 120 -0.60 4.31 25.79
CA THR A 120 -1.31 3.37 26.68
C THR A 120 -2.03 4.07 27.83
N LYS A 121 -1.70 5.34 28.07
CA LYS A 121 -2.28 6.14 29.15
C LYS A 121 -3.78 6.29 28.95
N SER A 122 -4.55 6.12 30.03
CA SER A 122 -6.02 6.32 30.00
C SER A 122 -6.43 7.77 29.67
N ASP A 123 -5.51 8.73 29.76
CA ASP A 123 -5.75 10.13 29.41
C ASP A 123 -5.25 10.46 27.99
N GLN A 124 -6.20 10.52 27.05
CA GLN A 124 -5.96 10.85 25.65
C GLN A 124 -5.24 12.19 25.47
N LYS A 125 -5.50 13.19 26.32
CA LYS A 125 -4.87 14.51 26.19
C LYS A 125 -3.36 14.43 26.42
N ASN A 126 -2.95 13.67 27.43
CA ASN A 126 -1.53 13.47 27.73
C ASN A 126 -0.84 12.64 26.64
N ALA A 127 -1.51 11.63 26.08
CA ALA A 127 -0.98 10.87 24.95
C ALA A 127 -0.71 11.75 23.72
N ILE A 128 -1.66 12.62 23.36
CA ILE A 128 -1.49 13.58 22.24
C ILE A 128 -0.35 14.58 22.54
N ILE A 129 -0.24 15.09 23.78
CA ILE A 129 0.85 15.99 24.15
C ILE A 129 2.22 15.30 24.00
N ASP A 130 2.34 14.04 24.44
CA ASP A 130 3.57 13.28 24.33
C ASP A 130 3.92 12.97 22.85
N LEU A 131 2.91 12.72 22.01
CA LEU A 131 3.08 12.59 20.56
C LEU A 131 3.59 13.89 19.93
N ILE A 132 2.96 15.03 20.21
CA ILE A 132 3.39 16.34 19.69
C ILE A 132 4.83 16.65 20.10
N LYS A 133 5.19 16.38 21.37
CA LYS A 133 6.58 16.55 21.84
C LYS A 133 7.55 15.67 21.05
N SER A 134 7.18 14.41 20.82
CA SER A 134 8.03 13.45 20.11
C SER A 134 8.18 13.83 18.63
N LEU A 135 7.10 14.26 17.97
CA LEU A 135 7.12 14.78 16.60
C LEU A 135 7.98 16.04 16.45
N LYS A 136 8.01 16.93 17.46
CA LYS A 136 8.88 18.11 17.44
C LYS A 136 10.36 17.76 17.64
N GLY A 137 10.64 16.65 18.33
CA GLY A 137 12.00 16.18 18.59
C GLY A 137 12.62 15.38 17.45
N ILE A 138 11.81 14.89 16.50
CA ILE A 138 12.31 14.09 15.39
C ILE A 138 12.73 14.97 14.21
N THR A 139 13.80 14.58 13.53
CA THR A 139 14.23 15.23 12.28
C THR A 139 13.57 14.50 11.11
N PRO A 140 12.66 15.15 10.36
CA PRO A 140 12.02 14.52 9.21
C PRO A 140 13.05 14.21 8.13
N THR A 141 12.96 13.02 7.52
CA THR A 141 13.88 12.61 6.46
C THR A 141 13.35 13.08 5.11
N THR A 142 14.02 14.06 4.51
CA THR A 142 13.59 14.68 3.25
C THR A 142 14.37 14.22 2.02
N SER A 143 15.42 13.42 2.20
CA SER A 143 16.23 12.87 1.12
C SER A 143 16.54 11.40 1.35
N LEU A 144 16.64 10.64 0.26
CA LEU A 144 16.97 9.22 0.28
C LEU A 144 18.45 9.01 -0.06
N PRO A 145 19.06 7.93 0.46
CA PRO A 145 20.42 7.57 0.08
C PRO A 145 20.52 7.21 -1.41
N ASP A 146 21.67 7.51 -2.02
CA ASP A 146 22.02 7.13 -3.39
C ASP A 146 23.32 6.32 -3.40
N PRO A 147 23.32 5.03 -3.80
CA PRO A 147 22.15 4.27 -4.29
C PRO A 147 21.19 3.87 -3.17
N LEU A 148 19.93 3.59 -3.54
CA LEU A 148 18.94 3.06 -2.60
C LEU A 148 19.41 1.71 -2.01
N PRO A 149 19.14 1.44 -0.72
CA PRO A 149 19.39 0.14 -0.12
C PRO A 149 18.55 -0.95 -0.81
N GLU A 150 19.09 -2.16 -0.86
CA GLU A 150 18.42 -3.32 -1.42
C GLU A 150 17.06 -3.53 -0.73
N PRO A 151 15.95 -3.65 -1.50
CA PRO A 151 14.65 -3.88 -0.91
C PRO A 151 14.61 -5.24 -0.21
N PRO A 152 14.06 -5.35 1.02
CA PRO A 152 13.94 -6.62 1.71
C PRO A 152 13.00 -7.57 0.96
N GLU A 153 13.27 -8.87 1.07
CA GLU A 153 12.35 -9.91 0.57
C GLU A 153 10.98 -9.83 1.26
N ILE A 154 9.93 -10.33 0.58
CA ILE A 154 8.59 -10.42 1.19
C ILE A 154 8.64 -11.34 2.41
N PRO A 155 8.13 -10.91 3.57
CA PRO A 155 7.97 -11.78 4.74
C PRO A 155 6.94 -12.89 4.54
N ILE A 156 7.27 -14.12 4.97
CA ILE A 156 6.37 -15.30 4.93
C ILE A 156 5.05 -15.03 5.69
N SER A 157 5.10 -14.26 6.78
CA SER A 157 3.92 -13.88 7.58
C SER A 157 2.80 -13.21 6.76
N TYR A 158 3.12 -12.56 5.65
CA TYR A 158 2.08 -11.99 4.78
C TYR A 158 1.37 -13.04 3.90
N LEU A 159 2.08 -14.11 3.52
CA LEU A 159 1.47 -15.29 2.90
C LEU A 159 0.68 -16.12 3.92
N ASP A 160 1.09 -16.13 5.19
CA ASP A 160 0.33 -16.81 6.24
C ASP A 160 -1.09 -16.27 6.37
N THR A 161 -1.33 -15.00 6.09
CA THR A 161 -2.68 -14.43 6.17
C THR A 161 -3.56 -14.77 4.96
N LEU A 162 -2.95 -14.93 3.79
CA LEU A 162 -3.63 -15.52 2.64
C LEU A 162 -3.90 -17.01 2.90
N LYS A 163 -2.94 -17.71 3.50
CA LYS A 163 -3.06 -19.10 3.94
C LYS A 163 -4.16 -19.28 4.98
N GLU A 164 -4.26 -18.42 6.00
CA GLU A 164 -5.35 -18.43 7.00
C GLU A 164 -6.71 -18.22 6.34
N LYS A 165 -6.82 -17.29 5.39
CA LYS A 165 -8.05 -17.08 4.63
C LYS A 165 -8.40 -18.26 3.72
N VAL A 166 -7.39 -18.90 3.11
CA VAL A 166 -7.55 -20.10 2.30
C VAL A 166 -7.94 -21.31 3.17
N ASP A 167 -7.39 -21.41 4.37
CA ASP A 167 -7.61 -22.50 5.33
C ASP A 167 -8.84 -22.26 6.24
N ALA A 168 -9.54 -21.12 6.09
CA ALA A 168 -10.72 -20.79 6.88
C ALA A 168 -11.82 -21.84 6.64
N PRO A 169 -12.56 -22.27 7.68
CA PRO A 169 -13.56 -23.33 7.55
C PRO A 169 -14.78 -22.92 6.71
N THR A 170 -15.03 -21.62 6.60
CA THR A 170 -16.15 -21.07 5.82
C THR A 170 -15.71 -19.80 5.12
N MET A 171 -16.20 -19.56 3.90
CA MET A 171 -15.82 -18.39 3.12
C MET A 171 -16.98 -17.86 2.27
N THR A 172 -17.30 -16.57 2.43
CA THR A 172 -18.38 -15.94 1.66
C THR A 172 -18.01 -15.81 0.17
N ARG A 173 -19.03 -15.67 -0.69
CA ARG A 173 -18.84 -15.44 -2.13
C ARG A 173 -17.89 -14.28 -2.45
N ASN A 174 -18.02 -13.17 -1.74
CA ASN A 174 -17.20 -11.98 -1.98
C ASN A 174 -15.76 -12.20 -1.56
N GLU A 175 -15.54 -12.92 -0.45
CA GLU A 175 -14.20 -13.28 0.02
C GLU A 175 -13.50 -14.25 -0.95
N GLN A 176 -14.21 -15.26 -1.45
CA GLN A 176 -13.70 -16.20 -2.46
C GLN A 176 -13.23 -15.48 -3.72
N ILE A 177 -14.08 -14.61 -4.29
CA ILE A 177 -13.76 -13.82 -5.49
C ILE A 177 -12.60 -12.86 -5.23
N GLY A 178 -12.61 -12.19 -4.07
CA GLY A 178 -11.55 -11.25 -3.67
C GLY A 178 -10.20 -11.95 -3.50
N LEU A 179 -10.20 -13.14 -2.91
CA LEU A 179 -8.99 -13.94 -2.70
C LEU A 179 -8.39 -14.42 -4.02
N VAL A 180 -9.21 -14.94 -4.95
CA VAL A 180 -8.73 -15.34 -6.28
C VAL A 180 -8.19 -14.16 -7.08
N LYS A 181 -8.88 -13.01 -7.08
CA LYS A 181 -8.37 -11.79 -7.72
C LYS A 181 -7.05 -11.33 -7.12
N THR A 182 -6.91 -11.43 -5.80
CA THR A 182 -5.65 -11.09 -5.11
C THR A 182 -4.54 -12.02 -5.59
N LEU A 183 -4.73 -13.34 -5.54
CA LEU A 183 -3.74 -14.33 -5.99
C LEU A 183 -3.40 -14.17 -7.48
N GLN A 184 -4.40 -13.93 -8.34
CA GLN A 184 -4.20 -13.65 -9.77
C GLN A 184 -3.30 -12.44 -9.98
N SER A 185 -3.60 -11.30 -9.33
CA SER A 185 -2.80 -10.08 -9.44
C SER A 185 -1.34 -10.32 -9.04
N LYS A 186 -1.08 -11.28 -8.13
CA LYS A 186 0.29 -11.65 -7.75
C LYS A 186 1.00 -12.56 -8.74
N LEU A 187 0.28 -13.43 -9.45
CA LEU A 187 0.88 -14.20 -10.55
C LEU A 187 1.24 -13.33 -11.76
N GLU A 188 0.55 -12.20 -11.94
CA GLU A 188 0.83 -11.26 -13.04
C GLU A 188 2.07 -10.37 -12.78
N ASP A 189 2.60 -10.35 -11.55
CA ASP A 189 3.78 -9.56 -11.18
C ASP A 189 5.09 -10.35 -11.48
N PRO A 190 5.97 -9.85 -12.36
CA PRO A 190 7.21 -10.53 -12.76
C PRO A 190 8.25 -10.65 -11.64
N GLN A 191 8.11 -9.89 -10.56
CA GLN A 191 9.08 -9.87 -9.45
C GLN A 191 8.70 -10.84 -8.31
N VAL A 192 7.56 -11.52 -8.41
CA VAL A 192 7.07 -12.48 -7.40
C VAL A 192 7.57 -13.89 -7.72
N ASN A 193 7.97 -14.66 -6.71
CA ASN A 193 8.07 -16.12 -6.85
C ASN A 193 6.67 -16.74 -6.90
N HIS A 194 6.30 -17.30 -8.05
CA HIS A 194 4.95 -17.83 -8.31
C HIS A 194 4.68 -19.18 -7.61
N GLU A 195 5.69 -19.91 -7.15
CA GLU A 195 5.55 -21.27 -6.62
C GLU A 195 4.61 -21.35 -5.40
N ASP A 196 4.77 -20.42 -4.45
CA ASP A 196 3.95 -20.39 -3.23
C ASP A 196 2.50 -19.95 -3.49
N ILE A 197 2.30 -19.05 -4.46
CA ILE A 197 0.96 -18.60 -4.86
C ILE A 197 0.21 -19.72 -5.58
N ILE A 198 0.93 -20.47 -6.42
CA ILE A 198 0.38 -21.67 -7.07
C ILE A 198 0.00 -22.71 -6.00
N LEU A 199 0.79 -22.88 -4.95
CA LEU A 199 0.46 -23.78 -3.83
C LEU A 199 -0.82 -23.32 -3.09
N LEU A 200 -0.98 -22.02 -2.84
CA LEU A 200 -2.20 -21.45 -2.25
C LEU A 200 -3.42 -21.64 -3.16
N LEU A 201 -3.28 -21.49 -4.48
CA LEU A 201 -4.36 -21.75 -5.44
C LEU A 201 -4.78 -23.21 -5.45
N HIS A 202 -3.83 -24.16 -5.43
CA HIS A 202 -4.14 -25.60 -5.31
C HIS A 202 -4.85 -25.94 -4.01
N ARG A 203 -4.53 -25.23 -2.93
CA ARG A 203 -5.17 -25.41 -1.63
C ARG A 203 -6.58 -24.83 -1.61
N LEU A 204 -6.76 -23.61 -2.10
CA LEU A 204 -8.07 -22.98 -2.27
C LEU A 204 -8.98 -23.81 -3.19
N ARG A 205 -8.41 -24.43 -4.24
CA ARG A 205 -9.14 -25.31 -5.15
C ARG A 205 -9.76 -26.54 -4.48
N LYS A 206 -9.21 -26.96 -3.34
CA LYS A 206 -9.67 -28.09 -2.51
C LYS A 206 -10.65 -27.69 -1.42
N HIS A 207 -11.01 -26.40 -1.32
CA HIS A 207 -11.93 -25.92 -0.30
C HIS A 207 -13.36 -26.40 -0.58
N ASP A 208 -14.05 -26.93 0.44
CA ASP A 208 -15.35 -27.59 0.29
C ASP A 208 -16.47 -26.64 -0.15
N GLU A 209 -16.47 -25.40 0.33
CA GLU A 209 -17.49 -24.38 -0.03
C GLU A 209 -17.15 -23.55 -1.27
N LEU A 210 -16.17 -23.97 -2.09
CA LEU A 210 -15.72 -23.20 -3.24
C LEU A 210 -16.80 -23.13 -4.33
N LEU A 211 -17.16 -21.92 -4.75
CA LEU A 211 -18.11 -21.70 -5.84
C LEU A 211 -17.57 -22.22 -7.17
N PHE A 212 -18.44 -22.83 -7.98
CA PHE A 212 -18.07 -23.38 -9.29
C PHE A 212 -17.40 -22.35 -10.22
N ALA A 213 -17.92 -21.12 -10.26
CA ALA A 213 -17.32 -20.05 -11.06
C ALA A 213 -15.88 -19.72 -10.59
N THR A 214 -15.69 -19.63 -9.27
CA THR A 214 -14.38 -19.37 -8.66
C THR A 214 -13.40 -20.53 -8.87
N ALA A 215 -13.88 -21.79 -8.81
CA ALA A 215 -13.09 -22.96 -9.12
C ALA A 215 -12.58 -22.93 -10.58
N LYS A 216 -13.45 -22.55 -11.52
CA LYS A 216 -13.09 -22.40 -12.93
C LYS A 216 -12.04 -21.31 -13.14
N ASP A 217 -12.15 -20.19 -12.43
CA ASP A 217 -11.17 -19.11 -12.48
C ASP A 217 -9.80 -19.59 -11.96
N ILE A 218 -9.79 -20.36 -10.86
CA ILE A 218 -8.56 -20.96 -10.32
C ILE A 218 -7.94 -21.95 -11.30
N ASP A 219 -8.74 -22.84 -11.89
CA ASP A 219 -8.27 -23.83 -12.87
C ASP A 219 -7.61 -23.13 -14.08
N ALA A 220 -8.21 -22.05 -14.59
CA ALA A 220 -7.64 -21.24 -15.68
C ALA A 220 -6.32 -20.56 -15.28
N LEU A 221 -6.18 -20.12 -14.02
CA LEU A 221 -4.92 -19.55 -13.52
C LEU A 221 -3.82 -20.61 -13.40
N LEU A 222 -4.16 -21.81 -12.92
CA LEU A 222 -3.20 -22.93 -12.80
C LEU A 222 -2.71 -23.42 -14.17
N GLU A 223 -3.57 -23.41 -15.21
CA GLU A 223 -3.17 -23.71 -16.58
C GLU A 223 -2.23 -22.64 -17.17
N ARG A 224 -2.46 -21.37 -16.83
CA ARG A 224 -1.65 -20.24 -17.31
C ARG A 224 -0.26 -20.19 -16.64
N TYR A 225 -0.16 -20.64 -15.40
CA TYR A 225 1.08 -20.62 -14.61
C TYR A 225 1.45 -22.03 -14.11
N PRO A 226 1.91 -22.93 -15.01
CA PRO A 226 2.26 -24.29 -14.62
C PRO A 226 3.52 -24.29 -13.74
N VAL A 227 3.52 -25.12 -12.68
CA VAL A 227 4.72 -25.38 -11.89
C VAL A 227 5.73 -26.08 -12.79
N SER A 228 6.89 -25.45 -13.00
CA SER A 228 7.97 -26.09 -13.76
C SER A 228 8.45 -27.34 -13.00
N PRO A 229 8.58 -28.52 -13.64
CA PRO A 229 9.17 -29.68 -12.99
C PRO A 229 10.58 -29.32 -12.54
N GLN A 230 10.82 -29.37 -11.23
CA GLN A 230 12.16 -29.20 -10.64
C GLN A 230 13.18 -30.06 -11.43
N PRO A 231 14.32 -29.49 -11.88
CA PRO A 231 15.39 -30.31 -12.39
C PRO A 231 15.89 -31.19 -11.24
N LYS A 232 15.71 -32.51 -11.39
CA LYS A 232 16.28 -33.51 -10.47
C LYS A 232 17.73 -33.11 -10.16
N PRO A 233 18.18 -33.12 -8.89
CA PRO A 233 19.55 -32.80 -8.58
C PRO A 233 20.47 -33.74 -9.36
N LYS A 234 21.25 -33.17 -10.28
CA LYS A 234 22.32 -33.92 -10.94
C LYS A 234 23.23 -34.47 -9.83
N PRO A 235 23.62 -35.77 -9.88
CA PRO A 235 24.61 -36.29 -8.95
C PRO A 235 25.85 -35.41 -9.04
N LYS A 236 26.30 -34.87 -7.89
CA LYS A 236 27.57 -34.16 -7.81
C LYS A 236 28.67 -35.07 -8.39
N PRO A 237 29.55 -34.59 -9.27
CA PRO A 237 30.72 -35.35 -9.65
C PRO A 237 31.54 -35.61 -8.39
N VAL A 238 31.80 -36.89 -8.11
CA VAL A 238 32.81 -37.30 -7.14
C VAL A 238 34.12 -36.72 -7.62
N THR A 239 34.70 -35.83 -6.83
CA THR A 239 36.08 -35.38 -7.00
C THR A 239 36.98 -36.55 -6.65
N ASP A 240 37.41 -37.29 -7.68
CA ASP A 240 38.57 -38.17 -7.57
C ASP A 240 39.83 -37.30 -7.54
N ASP A 241 40.58 -37.45 -6.45
CA ASP A 241 41.93 -36.97 -6.27
C ASP A 241 42.83 -37.48 -7.42
N VAL A 242 43.18 -36.62 -8.36
CA VAL A 242 44.32 -36.84 -9.25
C VAL A 242 45.23 -35.62 -9.26
N LYS A 243 46.29 -35.79 -8.50
CA LYS A 243 47.55 -35.04 -8.47
C LYS A 243 48.06 -34.78 -9.90
N SER A 244 48.33 -33.53 -10.26
CA SER A 244 49.19 -33.20 -11.41
C SER A 244 50.20 -32.10 -11.06
N PRO A 245 51.48 -32.24 -11.48
CA PRO A 245 52.56 -31.32 -11.16
C PRO A 245 52.65 -30.13 -12.12
N ARG A 246 53.17 -29.01 -11.60
CA ARG A 246 53.67 -27.83 -12.34
C ARG A 246 55.00 -28.18 -13.06
N PRO A 247 55.35 -27.58 -14.23
CA PRO A 247 56.05 -26.27 -14.27
C PRO A 247 55.66 -25.39 -15.51
N GLU A 248 55.37 -24.09 -15.34
CA GLU A 248 56.22 -22.91 -15.69
C GLU A 248 55.88 -22.17 -17.02
N PRO A 249 56.21 -20.86 -17.13
CA PRO A 249 55.37 -19.85 -17.78
C PRO A 249 55.93 -19.29 -19.10
N LYS A 250 55.06 -18.76 -19.97
CA LYS A 250 55.47 -17.84 -21.05
C LYS A 250 54.45 -16.70 -21.23
N SER A 251 54.99 -15.49 -21.25
CA SER A 251 54.38 -14.16 -21.39
C SER A 251 53.78 -13.91 -22.80
N PRO A 252 53.02 -12.79 -22.99
CA PRO A 252 52.04 -12.63 -24.07
C PRO A 252 52.62 -11.95 -25.33
N PRO A 253 51.80 -11.77 -26.37
CA PRO A 253 51.76 -10.44 -26.96
C PRO A 253 50.36 -9.91 -27.28
N SER A 254 50.30 -8.60 -27.17
CA SER A 254 49.31 -7.65 -27.65
C SER A 254 48.86 -7.87 -29.10
N SER A 255 47.63 -7.46 -29.42
CA SER A 255 47.36 -6.24 -30.23
C SER A 255 46.05 -6.32 -31.04
N ASN A 256 45.50 -5.12 -31.24
CA ASN A 256 44.68 -4.69 -32.38
C ASN A 256 43.15 -4.81 -32.28
N VAL A 257 42.62 -3.72 -31.71
CA VAL A 257 41.50 -2.93 -32.21
C VAL A 257 41.38 -2.96 -33.74
N TYR A 258 40.17 -3.24 -34.23
CA TYR A 258 39.69 -2.79 -35.53
C TYR A 258 38.23 -2.31 -35.38
N HIS A 259 38.04 -1.01 -35.54
CA HIS A 259 36.77 -0.37 -35.89
C HIS A 259 36.65 -0.27 -37.42
N LYS A 260 35.43 -0.41 -37.97
CA LYS A 260 34.95 0.37 -39.14
C LYS A 260 33.43 0.16 -39.38
N PRO A 261 32.74 1.00 -40.17
CA PRO A 261 31.80 1.96 -39.57
C PRO A 261 30.46 2.19 -40.35
N VAL A 262 29.60 3.05 -39.78
CA VAL A 262 28.70 4.07 -40.40
C VAL A 262 27.60 3.59 -41.38
N GLN A 263 26.33 3.91 -41.07
CA GLN A 263 25.58 4.95 -41.80
C GLN A 263 24.32 5.41 -41.05
N SER A 264 24.15 6.73 -41.09
CA SER A 264 23.17 7.61 -40.49
C SER A 264 22.06 7.99 -41.48
N ARG A 265 20.89 8.40 -40.97
CA ARG A 265 19.85 9.34 -41.54
C ARG A 265 18.47 8.97 -40.94
N THR A 266 17.53 9.84 -40.53
CA THR A 266 17.36 11.32 -40.53
C THR A 266 16.25 11.64 -39.50
N ALA A 267 16.24 12.87 -38.98
CA ALA A 267 15.16 13.45 -38.18
C ALA A 267 13.85 13.65 -38.97
N VAL A 268 12.68 13.49 -38.30
CA VAL A 268 11.38 14.00 -38.75
C VAL A 268 10.55 14.48 -37.55
N THR A 269 10.29 15.79 -37.58
CA THR A 269 9.21 16.66 -37.04
C THR A 269 8.28 16.23 -35.88
N LYS A 270 8.21 17.18 -34.93
CA LYS A 270 7.11 17.51 -34.01
C LYS A 270 5.76 17.56 -34.72
N ASP A 271 4.77 16.83 -34.20
CA ASP A 271 3.36 17.08 -34.44
C ASP A 271 2.62 17.24 -33.11
N SER A 272 1.89 18.34 -33.00
CA SER A 272 1.09 18.75 -31.86
C SER A 272 -0.36 18.38 -32.14
N THR A 273 -0.77 17.20 -31.68
CA THR A 273 -2.17 16.79 -31.72
C THR A 273 -2.82 17.07 -30.37
N HIS A 274 -3.72 18.04 -30.33
CA HIS A 274 -4.71 18.22 -29.28
C HIS A 274 -5.48 16.91 -29.07
N GLN A 275 -5.41 16.38 -27.85
CA GLN A 275 -6.19 15.23 -27.41
C GLN A 275 -7.65 15.70 -27.17
N PRO A 276 -8.67 15.20 -27.90
CA PRO A 276 -10.05 15.55 -27.60
C PRO A 276 -10.46 14.84 -26.30
N TRP A 277 -11.17 15.57 -25.44
CA TRP A 277 -11.70 15.03 -24.19
C TRP A 277 -12.57 13.80 -24.48
N ASN A 278 -12.33 12.71 -23.74
CA ASN A 278 -13.14 11.50 -23.81
C ASN A 278 -14.61 11.87 -23.57
N ILE A 279 -15.43 11.79 -24.61
CA ILE A 279 -16.88 12.06 -24.58
C ILE A 279 -17.56 11.24 -23.47
N GLY A 280 -17.04 10.04 -23.19
CA GLY A 280 -17.51 9.21 -22.07
C GLY A 280 -17.29 9.83 -20.68
N LEU A 281 -16.25 10.62 -20.47
CA LEU A 281 -15.94 11.28 -19.19
C LEU A 281 -16.87 12.49 -18.97
N VAL A 282 -17.24 13.21 -20.04
CA VAL A 282 -18.22 14.30 -20.00
C VAL A 282 -19.64 13.77 -19.74
N ILE A 283 -20.03 12.65 -20.37
CA ILE A 283 -21.33 12.01 -20.13
C ILE A 283 -21.44 11.48 -18.69
N LEU A 284 -20.36 10.91 -18.15
CA LEU A 284 -20.32 10.38 -16.79
C LEU A 284 -20.38 11.49 -15.72
N LEU A 285 -19.72 12.64 -15.98
CA LEU A 285 -19.84 13.84 -15.14
C LEU A 285 -21.22 14.51 -15.22
N GLY A 286 -21.87 14.47 -16.39
CA GLY A 286 -23.22 14.98 -16.59
C GLY A 286 -24.31 14.13 -15.91
N LEU A 287 -24.19 12.80 -15.92
CA LEU A 287 -25.15 11.91 -15.24
C LEU A 287 -25.02 12.00 -13.71
N GLY A 288 -23.79 12.11 -13.19
CA GLY A 288 -23.55 12.26 -11.77
C GLY A 288 -24.16 13.54 -11.17
N THR A 289 -24.13 14.65 -11.90
CA THR A 289 -24.66 15.94 -11.42
C THR A 289 -26.18 15.90 -11.19
N PHE A 290 -26.94 15.13 -11.97
CA PHE A 290 -28.40 15.00 -11.77
C PHE A 290 -28.79 13.95 -10.71
N CYS A 291 -27.99 12.89 -10.54
CA CYS A 291 -28.31 11.82 -9.60
C CYS A 291 -28.02 12.18 -8.13
N ILE A 292 -26.97 12.95 -7.85
CA ILE A 292 -26.57 13.34 -6.49
C ILE A 292 -27.69 14.09 -5.71
N PRO A 293 -28.36 15.13 -6.27
CA PRO A 293 -29.45 15.80 -5.55
C PRO A 293 -30.66 14.89 -5.31
N LEU A 294 -30.97 13.99 -6.25
CA LEU A 294 -32.07 13.03 -6.13
C LEU A 294 -31.82 12.03 -4.98
N ILE A 295 -30.59 11.52 -4.88
CA ILE A 295 -30.16 10.61 -3.80
C ILE A 295 -30.24 11.33 -2.44
N GLY A 296 -29.80 12.59 -2.37
CA GLY A 296 -29.88 13.39 -1.14
C GLY A 296 -31.32 13.63 -0.65
N ILE A 297 -32.24 13.92 -1.57
CA ILE A 297 -33.67 14.11 -1.24
C ILE A 297 -34.30 12.80 -0.76
N ILE A 298 -34.06 11.69 -1.46
CA ILE A 298 -34.60 10.37 -1.09
C ILE A 298 -34.05 9.91 0.27
N ALA A 299 -32.73 10.03 0.49
CA ALA A 299 -32.10 9.68 1.75
C ALA A 299 -32.61 10.57 2.91
N GLY A 300 -32.82 11.88 2.66
CA GLY A 300 -33.41 12.80 3.61
C GLY A 300 -34.85 12.41 4.01
N ILE A 301 -35.71 12.08 3.04
CA ILE A 301 -37.09 11.63 3.31
C ILE A 301 -37.13 10.33 4.13
N ILE A 302 -36.26 9.37 3.81
CA ILE A 302 -36.16 8.11 4.56
C ILE A 302 -35.69 8.36 6.01
N ALA A 303 -34.69 9.23 6.19
CA ALA A 303 -34.16 9.57 7.51
C ALA A 303 -35.18 10.33 8.38
N LEU A 304 -36.03 11.16 7.79
CA LEU A 304 -37.11 11.90 8.50
C LEU A 304 -38.17 10.98 9.12
N ASN A 305 -38.34 9.76 8.60
CA ASN A 305 -39.24 8.75 9.17
C ASN A 305 -38.66 8.01 10.38
N THR A 306 -37.39 8.25 10.73
CA THR A 306 -36.75 7.66 11.93
C THR A 306 -36.58 8.71 13.02
N LYS A 307 -37.05 8.44 14.24
CA LYS A 307 -36.99 9.41 15.37
C LYS A 307 -35.57 9.80 15.77
N GLU A 308 -34.59 8.92 15.51
CA GLU A 308 -33.20 9.06 15.95
C GLU A 308 -32.37 9.99 15.06
N ASN A 309 -32.74 10.14 13.78
CA ASN A 309 -31.93 10.85 12.79
C ASN A 309 -32.64 12.07 12.15
N LYS A 310 -33.68 12.62 12.79
CA LYS A 310 -34.46 13.72 12.21
C LYS A 310 -33.62 14.93 11.81
N THR A 311 -32.65 15.33 12.64
CA THR A 311 -31.78 16.48 12.36
C THR A 311 -30.90 16.23 11.14
N ALA A 312 -30.32 15.04 11.01
CA ALA A 312 -29.53 14.64 9.85
C ALA A 312 -30.38 14.55 8.56
N GLY A 313 -31.63 14.05 8.68
CA GLY A 313 -32.58 14.00 7.57
C GLY A 313 -33.00 15.38 7.06
N VAL A 314 -33.24 16.35 7.97
CA VAL A 314 -33.52 17.75 7.59
C VAL A 314 -32.32 18.37 6.86
N ILE A 315 -31.10 18.16 7.37
CA ILE A 315 -29.87 18.71 6.76
C ILE A 315 -29.66 18.14 5.35
N LEU A 316 -29.76 16.81 5.18
CA LEU A 316 -29.60 16.16 3.88
C LEU A 316 -30.67 16.59 2.86
N LEU A 317 -31.92 16.75 3.31
CA LEU A 317 -33.02 17.21 2.46
C LEU A 317 -32.80 18.66 2.00
N ILE A 318 -32.42 19.56 2.90
CA ILE A 318 -32.11 20.96 2.56
C ILE A 318 -30.94 21.03 1.57
N LEU A 319 -29.87 20.27 1.83
CA LEU A 319 -28.66 20.28 1.00
C LEU A 319 -28.95 19.72 -0.41
N GLY A 320 -29.79 18.69 -0.52
CA GLY A 320 -30.27 18.16 -1.80
C GLY A 320 -31.12 19.16 -2.60
N ILE A 321 -32.03 19.87 -1.93
CA ILE A 321 -32.87 20.90 -2.57
C ILE A 321 -32.04 22.08 -3.05
N ILE A 322 -31.08 22.57 -2.24
CA ILE A 322 -30.20 23.68 -2.62
C ILE A 322 -29.36 23.31 -3.84
N MET A 323 -28.77 22.10 -3.86
CA MET A 323 -28.02 21.61 -5.02
C MET A 323 -28.90 21.53 -6.28
N ALA A 324 -30.13 21.04 -6.16
CA ALA A 324 -31.07 20.99 -7.29
C ALA A 324 -31.41 22.40 -7.83
N ILE A 325 -31.59 23.38 -6.95
CA ILE A 325 -31.84 24.79 -7.33
C ILE A 325 -30.61 25.39 -8.02
N VAL A 326 -29.40 25.17 -7.50
CA VAL A 326 -28.16 25.68 -8.11
C VAL A 326 -27.97 25.09 -9.51
N ILE A 327 -28.21 23.78 -9.68
CA ILE A 327 -28.14 23.12 -10.99
C ILE A 327 -29.21 23.68 -11.94
N PHE A 328 -30.45 23.87 -11.45
CA PHE A 328 -31.53 24.43 -12.25
C PHE A 328 -31.24 25.88 -12.70
N LEU A 329 -30.70 26.72 -11.80
CA LEU A 329 -30.28 28.07 -12.12
C LEU A 329 -29.09 28.10 -13.08
N ALA A 330 -28.14 27.16 -12.97
CA ALA A 330 -27.03 27.04 -13.91
C ALA A 330 -27.50 26.63 -15.32
N VAL A 331 -28.50 25.74 -15.41
CA VAL A 331 -29.10 25.33 -16.70
C VAL A 331 -29.89 26.47 -17.34
N ILE A 332 -30.64 27.25 -16.56
CA ILE A 332 -31.36 28.43 -17.07
C ILE A 332 -30.39 29.57 -17.41
N GLY A 333 -29.35 29.77 -16.60
CA GLY A 333 -28.34 30.80 -16.80
C GLY A 333 -27.43 30.53 -18.01
N GLY A 334 -27.14 29.25 -18.30
CA GLY A 334 -26.41 28.82 -19.49
C GLY A 334 -27.23 28.85 -20.79
N ALA A 335 -28.52 29.21 -20.74
CA ALA A 335 -29.37 29.38 -21.92
C ALA A 335 -29.38 30.84 -22.44
N TYR A 336 -28.59 31.73 -21.85
CA TYR A 336 -28.42 33.14 -22.27
C TYR A 336 -27.00 33.39 -22.79
N ASP A 337 -26.52 32.59 -23.74
CA ASP A 337 -25.40 33.01 -24.57
C ASP A 337 -25.95 33.91 -25.69
N ASP A 338 -25.83 35.22 -25.45
CA ASP A 338 -26.11 36.29 -26.41
C ASP A 338 -25.20 36.11 -27.65
N PRO A 339 -25.74 35.95 -28.88
CA PRO A 339 -24.94 35.68 -30.08
C PRO A 339 -24.09 36.86 -30.57
N TYR A 340 -23.81 37.84 -29.70
CA TYR A 340 -23.08 39.06 -30.02
C TYR A 340 -21.76 39.21 -29.25
N TYR A 341 -20.95 38.17 -29.10
CA TYR A 341 -19.52 38.36 -28.78
C TYR A 341 -18.63 37.31 -29.46
N TYR A 342 -18.00 37.77 -30.55
CA TYR A 342 -16.84 37.26 -31.31
C TYR A 342 -16.82 35.83 -31.84
#